data_AF-A0A964MT27-F1
#
_entry.id   AF-A0A964MT27-F1
#
_cell.length_a   1.000
_cell.length_b   1.000
_cell.length_c   1.000
_cell.angle_alpha   90.00
_cell.angle_beta   90.00
_cell.angle_gamma   90.00
#
_symmetry.space_group_name_H-M   'P 1'
#
loop_
_entity.id
_entity.type
_entity.pdbx_description
1 polymer ?
#
loop_
_entity_poly.entity_id
_entity_poly.type
_entity_poly.pdbx_seq_one_letter_code
_entity_poly.pdbx_strand_id
1 'polypeptide(L)'
;MESLVQRVVILMLIALLAGPIAIGLTIIKTKNVLLTFVRRLIQAFFIAFSIFVGAFFLSVREVPLLIRLIGLYALSMGYIALRREYFPDVRLITPLLTKLGVKRKSDSTSRHGPVLKWRRNSGSAGNDGHGPEGEH
;
A
#
# COMPACT_ATOMS: atom_id res chain seq x y z
N MET A 1 -4.75 -30.71 26.98
CA MET A 1 -4.52 -30.40 25.55
C MET A 1 -5.33 -29.20 25.07
N GLU A 2 -6.60 -29.08 25.46
CA GLU A 2 -7.49 -27.98 25.02
C GLU A 2 -6.95 -26.57 25.32
N SER A 3 -6.35 -26.36 26.50
CA SER A 3 -5.80 -25.05 26.88
C SER A 3 -4.64 -24.57 25.99
N LEU A 4 -3.88 -25.49 25.39
CA LEU A 4 -2.82 -25.16 24.44
C LEU A 4 -3.42 -24.76 23.08
N VAL A 5 -4.38 -25.55 22.60
CA VAL A 5 -5.10 -25.28 21.35
C VAL A 5 -5.75 -23.91 21.38
N GLN A 6 -6.40 -23.57 22.50
CA GLN A 6 -7.03 -22.25 22.68
C GLN A 6 -6.01 -21.10 22.53
N ARG A 7 -4.82 -21.22 23.11
CA ARG A 7 -3.77 -20.20 22.99
C ARG A 7 -3.27 -20.06 21.56
N VAL A 8 -3.07 -21.18 20.85
CA VAL A 8 -2.64 -21.18 19.45
C VAL A 8 -3.69 -20.52 18.55
N VAL A 9 -4.98 -20.82 18.77
CA VAL A 9 -6.09 -20.21 18.03
C VAL A 9 -6.13 -18.69 18.25
N ILE A 10 -5.95 -18.22 19.50
CA ILE A 10 -5.87 -16.79 19.80
C ILE A 10 -4.69 -16.13 19.06
N LEU A 11 -3.51 -16.76 19.06
CA LEU A 11 -2.35 -16.24 18.32
C LEU A 11 -2.59 -16.19 16.81
N MET A 12 -3.27 -17.20 16.25
CA MET A 12 -3.68 -17.21 14.84
C MET A 12 -4.64 -16.06 14.52
N LEU A 13 -5.65 -15.84 15.35
CA LEU A 13 -6.59 -14.72 15.21
C LEU A 13 -5.87 -13.38 15.24
N ILE A 14 -4.93 -13.20 16.17
CA ILE A 14 -4.12 -11.98 16.25
C ILE A 14 -3.28 -11.80 14.98
N ALA A 15 -2.59 -12.85 14.51
CA ALA A 15 -1.78 -12.79 13.30
C ALA A 15 -2.61 -12.39 12.06
N LEU A 16 -3.86 -12.84 12.00
CA LEU A 16 -4.76 -12.61 10.86
C LEU A 16 -5.40 -11.22 10.91
N LEU A 17 -5.71 -10.70 12.10
CA LEU A 17 -6.39 -9.42 12.30
C LEU A 17 -5.42 -8.23 12.41
N ALA A 18 -4.24 -8.40 13.02
CA ALA A 18 -3.33 -7.30 13.30
C ALA A 18 -2.91 -6.52 12.03
N GLY A 19 -2.66 -7.23 10.93
CA GLY A 19 -2.31 -6.63 9.64
C GLY A 19 -3.43 -5.75 9.06
N PRO A 20 -4.63 -6.29 8.78
CA PRO A 20 -5.77 -5.52 8.33
C PRO A 20 -6.14 -4.34 9.24
N ILE A 21 -6.08 -4.51 10.57
CA ILE A 21 -6.34 -3.44 11.53
C ILE A 21 -5.31 -2.32 11.40
N ALA A 22 -4.01 -2.65 11.30
CA ALA A 22 -2.96 -1.66 11.10
C ALA A 22 -3.15 -0.88 9.80
N ILE A 23 -3.58 -1.56 8.72
CA ILE A 23 -3.91 -0.92 7.44
C ILE A 23 -5.15 -0.04 7.57
N GLY A 24 -6.18 -0.47 8.30
CA GLY A 24 -7.40 0.32 8.55
C GLY A 24 -7.09 1.61 9.31
N LEU A 25 -6.19 1.55 10.29
CA LEU A 25 -5.79 2.71 11.09
C LEU A 25 -5.18 3.84 10.24
N THR A 26 -4.49 3.51 9.16
CA THR A 26 -3.91 4.52 8.23
C THR A 26 -4.95 5.36 7.49
N ILE A 27 -6.21 4.90 7.40
CA ILE A 27 -7.27 5.59 6.67
C ILE A 27 -7.80 6.78 7.48
N ILE A 28 -7.74 6.70 8.82
CA ILE A 28 -8.29 7.69 9.73
C ILE A 28 -7.36 8.90 9.79
N LYS A 29 -7.72 9.99 9.11
CA LYS A 29 -6.97 11.26 9.15
C LYS A 29 -7.37 12.09 10.37
N THR A 30 -6.39 12.46 11.17
CA THR A 30 -6.56 13.30 12.37
C THR A 30 -5.94 14.68 12.13
N LYS A 31 -6.64 15.76 12.51
CA LYS A 31 -6.14 17.15 12.37
C LYS A 31 -5.19 17.55 13.50
N ASN A 32 -5.31 16.93 14.68
CA ASN A 32 -4.48 17.24 15.84
C ASN A 32 -3.16 16.46 15.80
N VAL A 33 -2.04 17.14 16.08
CA VAL A 33 -0.69 16.54 16.08
C VAL A 33 -0.59 15.43 17.14
N LEU A 34 -1.12 15.66 18.35
CA LEU A 34 -1.09 14.68 19.43
C LEU A 34 -1.85 13.39 19.06
N LEU A 35 -3.06 13.50 18.53
CA LEU A 35 -3.83 12.32 18.10
C LEU A 35 -3.16 11.59 16.93
N THR A 36 -2.46 12.32 16.06
CA THR A 36 -1.68 11.73 14.97
C THR A 36 -0.51 10.91 15.51
N PHE A 37 0.18 11.40 16.54
CA PHE A 37 1.26 10.70 17.21
C PHE A 37 0.75 9.43 17.91
N VAL A 38 -0.34 9.53 18.68
CA VAL A 38 -0.96 8.38 19.37
C VAL A 38 -1.41 7.32 18.35
N ARG A 39 -2.06 7.74 17.25
CA ARG A 39 -2.45 6.82 16.17
C ARG A 39 -1.26 6.08 15.59
N ARG A 40 -0.15 6.78 15.32
CA ARG A 40 1.09 6.17 14.81
C ARG A 40 1.71 5.19 15.79
N LEU A 41 1.70 5.50 17.08
CA LEU A 41 2.22 4.61 18.11
C LEU A 41 1.42 3.31 18.20
N ILE A 42 0.09 3.42 18.22
CA ILE A 42 -0.82 2.25 18.21
C ILE A 42 -0.59 1.43 16.95
N GLN A 43 -0.48 2.08 15.79
CA GLN A 43 -0.22 1.39 14.53
C GLN A 43 1.14 0.68 14.53
N ALA A 44 2.20 1.34 15.02
CA ALA A 44 3.53 0.75 15.14
C ALA A 44 3.50 -0.51 16.01
N PHE A 45 2.74 -0.47 17.11
CA PHE A 45 2.56 -1.60 18.00
C PHE A 45 1.91 -2.79 17.28
N PHE A 46 0.82 -2.58 16.55
CA PHE A 46 0.18 -3.66 15.77
C PHE A 46 1.10 -4.23 14.69
N ILE A 47 1.89 -3.38 14.02
CA ILE A 47 2.88 -3.82 13.03
C ILE A 47 3.95 -4.68 13.68
N ALA A 48 4.54 -4.22 14.79
CA ALA A 48 5.57 -4.95 15.52
C ALA A 48 5.03 -6.31 16.00
N PHE A 49 3.81 -6.34 16.52
CA PHE A 49 3.16 -7.58 16.97
C PHE A 49 2.92 -8.56 15.82
N SER A 50 2.47 -8.05 14.66
CA SER A 50 2.26 -8.86 13.46
C SER A 50 3.57 -9.47 12.93
N ILE A 51 4.65 -8.67 12.91
CA ILE A 51 5.98 -9.15 12.50
C ILE A 51 6.51 -10.18 13.49
N PHE A 52 6.39 -9.92 14.80
CA PHE A 52 6.87 -10.81 15.84
C PHE A 52 6.15 -12.18 15.78
N VAL A 53 4.83 -12.19 15.77
CA VAL A 53 4.03 -13.43 15.70
C VAL A 53 4.27 -14.15 14.37
N GLY A 54 4.33 -13.42 13.26
CA GLY A 54 4.60 -14.00 11.95
C GLY A 54 5.98 -14.64 11.85
N ALA A 55 7.02 -13.98 12.36
CA ALA A 55 8.38 -14.51 12.43
C ALA A 55 8.46 -15.73 13.36
N PHE A 56 7.75 -15.71 14.49
CA PHE A 56 7.67 -16.84 15.40
C PHE A 56 7.08 -18.08 14.70
N PHE A 57 5.97 -17.94 13.97
CA PHE A 57 5.37 -19.05 13.21
C PHE A 57 6.24 -19.57 12.07
N LEU A 58 7.13 -18.75 11.50
CA LEU A 58 8.09 -19.22 10.49
C LEU A 58 9.32 -19.90 11.10
N SER A 59 9.71 -19.51 12.32
CA SER A 59 10.93 -20.00 12.97
C SER A 59 10.75 -21.39 13.59
N VAL A 60 9.53 -21.74 14.01
CA VAL A 60 9.24 -23.04 14.61
C VAL A 60 9.19 -24.11 13.51
N ARG A 61 10.03 -25.13 13.62
CA ARG A 61 10.18 -26.16 12.58
C ARG A 61 9.02 -27.16 12.54
N GLU A 62 8.32 -27.37 13.65
CA GLU A 62 7.27 -28.39 13.78
C GLU A 62 5.84 -27.86 13.60
N VAL A 63 5.65 -26.61 13.15
CA VAL A 63 4.30 -26.11 12.88
C VAL A 63 3.78 -26.58 11.51
N PRO A 64 2.47 -26.92 11.44
CA PRO A 64 1.78 -27.20 10.19
C PRO A 64 2.01 -26.15 9.11
N LEU A 65 2.03 -26.59 7.86
CA LEU A 65 2.26 -25.75 6.69
C LEU A 65 1.26 -24.58 6.61
N LEU A 66 0.00 -24.81 7.00
CA LEU A 66 -1.04 -23.78 7.08
C LEU A 66 -0.66 -22.63 8.05
N ILE A 67 -0.12 -22.95 9.22
CA ILE A 67 0.28 -21.94 10.22
C ILE A 67 1.45 -21.10 9.70
N ARG A 68 2.37 -21.71 8.94
CA ARG A 68 3.46 -20.98 8.28
C ARG A 68 2.94 -20.00 7.22
N LEU A 69 1.95 -20.40 6.42
CA LEU A 69 1.32 -19.49 5.45
C LEU A 69 0.67 -18.30 6.15
N ILE A 70 0.03 -18.52 7.30
CA ILE A 70 -0.53 -17.45 8.13
C ILE A 70 0.57 -16.54 8.69
N GLY A 71 1.70 -17.11 9.13
CA GLY A 71 2.86 -16.32 9.54
C GLY A 71 3.43 -15.46 8.41
N LEU A 72 3.51 -16.02 7.20
CA LEU A 72 3.95 -15.30 6.00
C LEU A 72 2.97 -14.19 5.62
N TYR A 73 1.67 -14.46 5.71
CA TYR A 73 0.60 -13.48 5.52
C TYR A 73 0.75 -12.32 6.51
N ALA A 74 0.92 -12.62 7.80
CA ALA A 74 1.10 -11.61 8.84
C ALA A 74 2.31 -10.72 8.55
N LEU A 75 3.46 -11.30 8.19
CA LEU A 75 4.65 -10.54 7.80
C LEU A 75 4.40 -9.65 6.57
N SER A 76 3.72 -10.19 5.56
CA SER A 76 3.40 -9.42 4.34
C SER A 76 2.49 -8.22 4.65
N MET A 77 1.47 -8.41 5.48
CA MET A 77 0.53 -7.34 5.86
C MET A 77 1.18 -6.33 6.80
N GLY A 78 2.01 -6.77 7.74
CA GLY A 78 2.83 -5.90 8.59
C GLY A 78 3.77 -5.03 7.77
N TYR A 79 4.43 -5.60 6.76
CA TYR A 79 5.27 -4.86 5.81
C TYR A 79 4.47 -3.83 5.00
N ILE A 80 3.31 -4.21 4.46
CA ILE A 80 2.43 -3.30 3.71
C ILE A 80 1.94 -2.15 4.60
N ALA A 81 1.55 -2.44 5.84
CA ALA A 81 1.11 -1.45 6.82
C ALA A 81 2.24 -0.48 7.20
N LEU A 82 3.44 -0.99 7.44
CA LEU A 82 4.64 -0.20 7.72
C LEU A 82 4.95 0.72 6.53
N ARG A 83 4.93 0.17 5.32
CA ARG A 83 5.17 0.94 4.09
C ARG A 83 4.16 2.05 3.91
N ARG A 84 2.87 1.80 4.19
CA ARG A 84 1.80 2.77 3.96
C ARG A 84 1.92 4.02 4.86
N GLU A 85 2.35 3.86 6.10
CA GLU A 85 2.40 4.98 7.07
C GLU A 85 3.76 5.67 7.13
N TYR A 86 4.87 4.91 7.12
CA TYR A 86 6.21 5.46 7.34
C TYR A 86 6.97 5.75 6.06
N PHE A 87 6.66 5.04 4.98
CA PHE A 87 7.33 5.19 3.68
C PHE A 87 6.33 5.28 2.52
N PRO A 88 5.39 6.25 2.51
CA PRO A 88 4.43 6.38 1.43
C PRO A 88 5.13 6.57 0.06
N ASP A 89 6.22 7.34 0.04
CA ASP A 89 7.00 7.70 -1.14
C ASP A 89 8.26 6.84 -1.34
N VAL A 90 8.12 5.51 -1.40
CA VAL A 90 9.23 4.69 -1.91
C VAL A 90 9.26 4.82 -3.44
N ARG A 91 9.98 5.83 -3.94
CA ARG A 91 10.35 6.04 -5.35
C ARG A 91 11.11 4.87 -5.98
N LEU A 92 11.33 3.77 -5.26
CA LEU A 92 12.04 2.58 -5.73
C LEU A 92 11.13 1.54 -6.39
N ILE A 93 9.84 1.49 -6.05
CA ILE A 93 8.91 0.50 -6.62
C ILE A 93 8.22 1.03 -7.89
N THR A 94 8.07 2.35 -8.00
CA THR A 94 7.59 3.02 -9.21
C THR A 94 8.46 2.69 -10.43
N PRO A 95 9.80 2.80 -10.40
CA PRO A 95 10.65 2.44 -11.54
C PRO A 95 10.66 0.93 -11.83
N LEU A 96 10.45 0.07 -10.81
CA LEU A 96 10.37 -1.38 -11.01
C LEU A 96 9.03 -1.81 -11.64
N LEU A 97 7.91 -1.23 -11.19
CA LEU A 97 6.58 -1.47 -11.79
C LEU A 97 6.44 -0.84 -13.17
N THR A 98 7.06 0.32 -13.43
CA THR A 98 7.10 0.89 -14.79
C THR A 98 7.96 0.06 -15.74
N LYS A 99 9.06 -0.54 -15.26
CA LYS A 99 9.83 -1.54 -16.01
C LYS A 99 9.03 -2.82 -16.28
N LEU A 100 8.10 -3.19 -15.39
CA LEU A 100 7.15 -4.30 -15.57
C LEU A 100 5.86 -3.92 -16.31
N GLY A 101 5.71 -2.68 -16.80
CA GLY A 101 4.55 -2.25 -17.59
C GLY A 101 3.25 -1.99 -16.82
N VAL A 102 3.25 -2.13 -15.49
CA VAL A 102 2.06 -1.90 -14.65
C VAL A 102 2.01 -0.43 -14.22
N LYS A 103 1.44 0.44 -15.06
CA LYS A 103 1.18 1.84 -14.69
C LYS A 103 0.00 1.91 -13.72
N ARG A 104 0.27 2.24 -12.45
CA ARG A 104 -0.79 2.71 -11.54
C ARG A 104 -1.28 4.08 -12.00
N LYS A 105 -2.57 4.15 -12.34
CA LYS A 105 -3.29 5.39 -12.56
C LYS A 105 -3.68 5.92 -11.17
N SER A 106 -2.89 6.84 -10.63
CA SER A 106 -3.31 7.61 -9.46
C SER A 106 -2.80 9.04 -9.58
N ASP A 107 -3.79 9.91 -9.76
CA ASP A 107 -3.85 11.35 -9.60
C ASP A 107 -2.63 12.03 -8.98
N SER A 108 -1.96 12.85 -9.79
CA SER A 108 -1.50 14.15 -9.32
C SER A 108 -1.25 15.08 -10.50
N THR A 109 -2.13 16.06 -10.61
CA THR A 109 -1.86 17.42 -11.05
C THR A 109 -0.43 17.83 -10.69
N SER A 110 0.48 17.76 -11.65
CA SER A 110 1.79 18.40 -11.56
C SER A 110 2.23 18.76 -12.98
N ARG A 111 1.93 20.00 -13.34
CA ARG A 111 2.44 20.68 -14.53
C ARG A 111 3.95 20.78 -14.39
N HIS A 112 4.70 19.91 -15.06
CA HIS A 112 6.02 20.10 -15.71
C HIS A 112 6.71 18.74 -15.86
N GLY A 113 6.44 18.08 -16.99
CA GLY A 113 7.02 16.80 -17.43
C GLY A 113 6.61 16.53 -18.89
N PRO A 114 7.43 15.84 -19.70
CA PRO A 114 7.40 15.96 -21.15
C PRO A 114 6.06 15.51 -21.73
N VAL A 115 5.50 16.35 -22.59
CA VAL A 115 4.19 16.19 -23.22
C VAL A 115 4.27 15.01 -24.20
N LEU A 116 3.91 13.80 -23.75
CA LEU A 116 3.63 12.66 -24.62
C LEU A 116 2.35 12.94 -25.39
N LYS A 117 2.48 13.74 -26.45
CA LYS A 117 1.44 14.03 -27.43
C LYS A 117 1.19 12.74 -28.21
N TRP A 118 0.20 11.96 -27.79
CA TRP A 118 -0.33 10.85 -28.57
C TRP A 118 -0.97 11.41 -29.83
N ARG A 119 -0.19 11.47 -30.92
CA ARG A 119 -0.66 11.78 -32.26
C ARG A 119 -1.48 10.59 -32.75
N ARG A 120 -2.78 10.58 -32.46
CA ARG A 120 -3.75 9.74 -33.17
C ARG A 120 -4.10 10.48 -34.47
N ASN A 121 -3.33 10.18 -35.52
CA ASN A 121 -3.71 10.53 -36.89
C ASN A 121 -4.95 9.69 -37.25
N SER A 122 -6.11 10.33 -37.30
CA SER A 122 -7.24 9.91 -38.14
C SER A 122 -7.68 11.15 -38.90
N GLY A 123 -7.21 11.28 -40.14
CA GLY A 123 -7.62 12.35 -41.03
C GLY A 123 -9.05 12.13 -41.50
N SER A 124 -9.81 13.21 -41.58
CA SER A 124 -10.86 13.40 -42.57
C SER A 124 -11.01 14.90 -42.84
N ALA A 125 -11.24 15.21 -44.11
CA ALA A 125 -11.15 16.48 -44.81
C ALA A 125 -12.12 17.61 -44.38
N GLY A 126 -11.80 18.82 -44.85
CA GLY A 126 -12.62 20.05 -44.84
C GLY A 126 -11.96 21.11 -43.94
N ASN A 127 -11.31 22.20 -44.39
CA ASN A 127 -11.55 23.20 -45.45
C ASN A 127 -12.66 24.21 -45.17
N ASP A 128 -12.36 25.11 -44.24
CA ASP A 128 -13.05 26.35 -43.93
C ASP A 128 -12.15 27.06 -42.88
N GLY A 129 -11.10 27.78 -43.27
CA GLY A 129 -11.18 28.94 -44.13
C GLY A 129 -11.67 30.13 -43.29
N HIS A 130 -10.79 30.73 -42.47
CA HIS A 130 -10.74 32.19 -42.22
C HIS A 130 -9.41 32.54 -41.55
N GLY A 131 -8.64 33.37 -42.24
CA GLY A 131 -7.41 34.00 -41.78
C GLY A 131 -7.68 35.20 -40.85
N PRO A 132 -6.64 35.98 -40.53
CA PRO A 132 -6.55 36.79 -39.32
C PRO A 132 -7.26 38.14 -39.45
N GLU A 133 -8.06 38.48 -38.44
CA GLU A 133 -8.53 39.83 -38.11
C GLU A 133 -8.39 39.94 -36.59
N GLY A 134 -7.84 40.95 -35.96
CA GLY A 134 -7.29 42.23 -36.37
C GLY A 134 -6.77 42.89 -35.08
N GLU A 135 -5.86 43.84 -35.25
CA GLU A 135 -5.26 44.67 -34.21
C GLU A 135 -6.32 45.52 -33.49
N HIS A 136 -6.17 45.72 -32.18
CA HIS A 136 -6.36 46.96 -31.41
C HIS A 136 -5.98 46.73 -29.94
#